data_AF-A0AAD1VXT2-F1
#
_entry.id   AF-A0AAD1VXT2-F1
#
_cell.length_a   1.000
_cell.length_b   1.000
_cell.length_c   1.000
_cell.angle_alpha   90.00
_cell.angle_beta   90.00
_cell.angle_gamma   90.00
#
_symmetry.space_group_name_H-M   'P 1'
#
loop_
_entity.id
_entity.type
_entity.pdbx_description
1 polymer ?
#
loop_
_entity_poly.entity_id
_entity_poly.type
_entity_poly.pdbx_seq_one_letter_code
_entity_poly.pdbx_strand_id
1 'polypeptide(L)'
;MFQTLAPETQPDQLVVDRVHRLRRPQHLLPTAERDVIARIHFFHVKEQIVKASRTADMPDPYGHIKIFADLSAETLQYRKSLAQITTTLREKNIAYRWGYPAKLLIHREGKMHVITNAEKGLNQLKDWGIQISGELKQHPTTTTRVTRDWSTT
;
A
#
# COMPACT_ATOMS: atom_id res chain seq x y z
N MET A 1 -7.85 -19.78 -5.36
CA MET A 1 -7.02 -18.54 -5.33
C MET A 1 -6.67 -18.12 -3.90
N PHE A 2 -7.59 -17.60 -3.08
CA PHE A 2 -7.23 -17.14 -1.72
C PHE A 2 -6.77 -18.26 -0.79
N GLN A 3 -7.37 -19.45 -0.89
CA GLN A 3 -6.96 -20.62 -0.12
C GLN A 3 -5.54 -21.09 -0.46
N THR A 4 -5.06 -20.80 -1.69
CA THR A 4 -3.68 -21.09 -2.09
C THR A 4 -2.69 -20.13 -1.44
N LEU A 5 -3.08 -18.87 -1.26
CA LEU A 5 -2.26 -17.86 -0.57
C LEU A 5 -2.23 -18.06 0.94
N ALA A 6 -3.37 -18.39 1.54
CA ALA A 6 -3.55 -18.52 2.98
C ALA A 6 -4.13 -19.90 3.32
N PRO A 7 -3.32 -20.98 3.28
CA PRO A 7 -3.79 -22.35 3.50
C PRO A 7 -4.34 -22.57 4.91
N GLU A 8 -3.91 -21.74 5.87
CA GLU A 8 -4.40 -21.74 7.26
C GLU A 8 -5.88 -21.31 7.39
N THR A 9 -6.45 -20.72 6.35
CA THR A 9 -7.83 -20.21 6.38
C THR A 9 -8.79 -21.36 6.12
N GLN A 10 -9.70 -21.64 7.05
CA GLN A 10 -10.78 -22.58 6.82
C GLN A 10 -11.71 -22.06 5.70
N PRO A 11 -12.14 -22.92 4.75
CA PRO A 11 -12.94 -22.48 3.60
C PRO A 11 -14.25 -21.81 4.02
N ASP A 12 -14.85 -22.28 5.11
CA ASP A 12 -16.12 -21.76 5.65
C ASP A 12 -16.01 -20.32 6.17
N GLN A 13 -14.80 -19.86 6.44
CA GLN A 13 -14.53 -18.50 6.92
C GLN A 13 -14.26 -17.51 5.77
N LEU A 14 -14.11 -17.98 4.53
CA LEU A 14 -13.92 -17.11 3.36
C LEU A 14 -15.26 -16.58 2.85
N VAL A 15 -15.95 -15.81 3.69
CA VAL A 15 -17.23 -15.16 3.36
C VAL A 15 -16.97 -13.75 2.86
N VAL A 16 -17.57 -13.41 1.72
CA VAL A 16 -17.44 -12.10 1.09
C VAL A 16 -18.79 -11.40 1.08
N ASP A 17 -18.88 -10.27 1.79
CA ASP A 17 -20.13 -9.51 1.91
C ASP A 17 -20.46 -8.76 0.60
N ARG A 18 -19.43 -8.18 -0.04
CA ARG A 18 -19.60 -7.33 -1.23
C ARG A 18 -18.37 -7.36 -2.10
N VAL A 19 -18.58 -7.46 -3.42
CA VAL A 19 -17.52 -7.32 -4.42
C VAL A 19 -18.00 -6.43 -5.55
N HIS A 20 -17.20 -5.45 -5.95
CA HIS A 20 -17.48 -4.62 -7.11
C HIS A 20 -16.20 -4.06 -7.72
N ARG A 21 -16.29 -3.68 -8.99
CA ARG A 21 -15.20 -3.00 -9.71
C ARG A 21 -15.26 -1.50 -9.47
N LEU A 22 -14.10 -0.89 -9.26
CA LEU A 22 -13.98 0.56 -9.19
C LEU A 22 -14.20 1.20 -10.56
N ARG A 23 -14.56 2.49 -10.52
CA ARG A 23 -14.58 3.30 -11.73
C ARG A 23 -13.16 3.44 -12.26
N ARG A 24 -13.02 3.33 -13.58
CA ARG A 24 -11.72 3.52 -14.23
C ARG A 24 -11.32 5.00 -14.14
N PRO A 25 -10.11 5.32 -13.68
CA PRO A 25 -9.55 6.65 -13.81
C PRO A 25 -9.46 7.08 -15.27
N GLN A 26 -9.75 8.35 -15.56
CA GLN A 26 -9.80 8.85 -16.94
C GLN A 26 -8.45 8.84 -17.67
N HIS A 27 -7.34 8.77 -16.93
CA HIS A 27 -5.99 8.72 -17.49
C HIS A 27 -5.57 7.32 -17.95
N LEU A 28 -6.33 6.26 -17.63
CA LEU A 28 -6.03 4.89 -18.06
C LEU A 28 -6.69 4.55 -19.40
N LEU A 29 -6.02 3.68 -20.16
CA LEU A 29 -6.53 3.19 -21.45
C LEU A 29 -7.89 2.49 -21.30
N PRO A 30 -8.77 2.54 -22.33
CA PRO A 30 -10.03 1.81 -22.32
C PRO A 30 -9.91 0.29 -22.15
N THR A 31 -8.75 -0.27 -22.47
CA THR A 31 -8.40 -1.69 -22.33
C THR A 31 -7.81 -2.04 -20.97
N ALA A 32 -7.42 -1.05 -20.16
CA ALA A 32 -6.83 -1.30 -18.85
C ALA A 32 -7.83 -1.97 -17.90
N GLU A 33 -7.35 -2.96 -17.16
CA GLU A 33 -8.13 -3.65 -16.13
C GLU A 33 -8.57 -2.68 -15.03
N ARG A 34 -9.68 -3.01 -14.35
CA ARG A 34 -10.24 -2.20 -13.28
C ARG A 34 -9.96 -2.87 -11.95
N ASP A 35 -9.54 -2.08 -10.98
CA ASP A 35 -9.40 -2.52 -9.60
C ASP A 35 -10.72 -3.05 -9.04
N VAL A 36 -10.62 -4.07 -8.20
CA VAL A 36 -11.76 -4.72 -7.53
C VAL A 36 -11.66 -4.43 -6.03
N ILE A 37 -12.75 -3.95 -5.45
CA ILE A 37 -12.88 -3.87 -3.99
C ILE A 37 -13.76 -5.03 -3.52
N ALA A 38 -13.21 -5.81 -2.58
CA ALA A 38 -13.91 -6.87 -1.89
C ALA A 38 -13.97 -6.58 -0.39
N ARG A 39 -15.18 -6.65 0.18
CA ARG A 39 -15.41 -6.61 1.62
C ARG A 39 -15.48 -8.04 2.13
N ILE A 40 -14.42 -8.48 2.81
CA ILE A 40 -14.38 -9.76 3.50
C ILE A 40 -15.12 -9.61 4.84
N HIS A 41 -15.97 -10.59 5.17
CA HIS A 41 -16.81 -10.56 6.37
C HIS A 41 -15.95 -10.55 7.65
N PHE A 42 -15.03 -11.50 7.77
CA PHE A 42 -14.19 -11.66 8.95
C PHE A 42 -12.89 -10.86 8.85
N PHE A 43 -12.62 -10.03 9.87
CA PHE A 43 -11.41 -9.20 9.92
C PHE A 43 -10.12 -10.03 9.93
N HIS A 44 -10.07 -11.13 10.68
CA HIS A 44 -8.87 -11.97 10.77
C HIS A 44 -8.51 -12.60 9.42
N VAL A 45 -9.51 -13.05 8.65
CA VAL A 45 -9.30 -13.62 7.30
C VAL A 45 -8.73 -12.56 6.36
N LYS A 46 -9.32 -11.35 6.40
CA LYS A 46 -8.81 -10.21 5.62
C LYS A 46 -7.34 -9.91 5.94
N GLU A 47 -6.96 -9.86 7.22
CA GLU A 47 -5.59 -9.60 7.64
C GLU A 47 -4.62 -10.74 7.25
N GLN A 48 -5.06 -11.99 7.35
CA GLN A 48 -4.28 -13.15 6.88
C GLN A 48 -4.01 -13.09 5.38
N ILE A 49 -5.02 -12.80 4.57
CA ILE A 49 -4.88 -12.65 3.11
C ILE A 49 -3.91 -11.52 2.76
N VAL A 50 -4.07 -10.33 3.38
CA VAL A 50 -3.19 -9.18 3.13
C VAL A 50 -1.76 -9.42 3.62
N LYS A 51 -1.57 -10.21 4.67
CA LYS A 51 -0.24 -10.61 5.14
C LYS A 51 0.39 -11.61 4.18
N ALA A 52 -0.36 -12.64 3.76
CA ALA A 52 0.11 -13.64 2.81
C ALA A 52 0.53 -13.02 1.48
N SER A 53 -0.25 -12.06 0.97
CA SER A 53 0.03 -11.37 -0.30
C SER A 53 1.29 -10.49 -0.28
N ARG A 54 1.89 -10.23 0.88
CA ARG A 54 3.18 -9.53 1.00
C ARG A 54 4.38 -10.46 1.02
N THR A 55 4.15 -11.74 1.32
CA THR A 55 5.21 -12.74 1.51
C THR A 55 5.30 -13.69 0.33
N ALA A 56 4.16 -14.05 -0.25
CA ALA A 56 4.08 -14.96 -1.39
C ALA A 56 3.42 -14.26 -2.59
N ASP A 57 3.95 -14.55 -3.77
CA ASP A 57 3.32 -14.17 -5.03
C ASP A 57 2.09 -15.05 -5.32
N MET A 58 1.20 -14.54 -6.17
CA MET A 58 0.06 -15.31 -6.62
C MET A 58 0.51 -16.48 -7.52
N PRO A 59 -0.10 -17.67 -7.39
CA PRO A 59 0.17 -18.78 -8.30
C PRO A 59 -0.33 -18.45 -9.71
N ASP A 60 0.31 -19.02 -10.73
CA ASP A 60 -0.18 -18.95 -12.11
C ASP A 60 -1.60 -19.54 -12.22
N PRO A 61 -2.50 -18.93 -13.02
CA PRO A 61 -2.31 -17.81 -13.95
C PRO A 61 -2.47 -16.40 -13.31
N TYR A 62 -2.55 -16.29 -11.99
CA TYR A 62 -2.90 -15.07 -11.27
C TYR A 62 -1.70 -14.19 -10.86
N GLY A 63 -0.49 -14.48 -11.34
CA GLY A 63 0.74 -13.77 -10.95
C GLY A 63 0.74 -12.25 -11.15
N HIS A 64 -0.12 -11.74 -12.05
CA HIS A 64 -0.27 -10.30 -12.29
C HIS A 64 -1.14 -9.58 -11.25
N ILE A 65 -1.89 -10.31 -10.41
CA ILE A 65 -2.81 -9.75 -9.44
C ILE A 65 -2.06 -9.36 -8.16
N LYS A 66 -2.24 -8.11 -7.72
CA LYS A 66 -1.68 -7.61 -6.46
C LYS A 66 -2.79 -7.26 -5.49
N ILE A 67 -2.66 -7.71 -4.25
CA ILE A 67 -3.63 -7.46 -3.19
C ILE A 67 -3.07 -6.39 -2.24
N PHE A 68 -3.86 -5.34 -2.03
CA PHE A 68 -3.55 -4.24 -1.12
C PHE A 68 -4.68 -4.05 -0.11
N ALA A 69 -4.35 -3.44 1.03
CA ALA A 69 -5.37 -3.02 1.98
C ALA A 69 -6.06 -1.75 1.47
N ASP A 70 -7.37 -1.65 1.67
CA ASP A 70 -8.14 -0.43 1.42
C ASP A 70 -7.83 0.59 2.53
N LEU A 71 -7.32 1.77 2.14
CA LEU A 71 -6.89 2.83 3.05
C LEU A 71 -7.57 4.13 2.64
N SER A 72 -7.94 4.94 3.63
CA SER A 72 -8.50 6.26 3.36
C SER A 72 -7.51 7.16 2.63
N ALA A 73 -8.03 8.10 1.83
CA ALA A 73 -7.21 9.07 1.11
C ALA A 73 -6.28 9.87 2.05
N GLU A 74 -6.79 10.24 3.23
CA GLU A 74 -6.01 10.92 4.27
C GLU A 74 -4.86 10.05 4.77
N THR A 75 -5.10 8.76 5.03
CA THR A 75 -4.05 7.82 5.44
C THR A 75 -3.01 7.65 4.33
N LEU A 76 -3.42 7.60 3.06
CA LEU A 76 -2.50 7.52 1.93
C LEU A 76 -1.65 8.79 1.79
N GLN A 77 -2.23 9.98 1.95
CA GLN A 77 -1.51 11.24 1.94
C GLN A 77 -0.49 11.31 3.09
N TYR A 78 -0.90 10.87 4.28
CA TYR A 78 -0.02 10.75 5.44
C TYR A 78 1.17 9.82 5.17
N ARG A 79 0.94 8.64 4.59
CA ARG A 79 2.02 7.72 4.23
C ARG A 79 2.96 8.29 3.17
N LYS A 80 2.41 9.07 2.22
CA LYS A 80 3.20 9.77 1.20
C LYS A 80 4.09 10.86 1.80
N SER A 81 3.63 11.63 2.78
CA SER A 81 4.47 12.65 3.43
C SER A 81 5.66 12.04 4.18
N LEU A 82 5.52 10.81 4.66
CA LEU A 82 6.58 10.03 5.30
C LEU A 82 7.41 9.18 4.33
N ALA A 83 7.18 9.28 3.01
CA ALA A 83 7.84 8.43 2.02
C ALA A 83 9.37 8.52 2.10
N GLN A 84 9.93 9.72 2.19
CA GLN A 84 11.38 9.95 2.35
C GLN A 84 11.93 9.18 3.55
N ILE A 85 11.30 9.36 4.72
CA ILE A 85 11.69 8.68 5.96
C ILE A 85 11.64 7.16 5.77
N THR A 86 10.54 6.62 5.23
CA THR A 86 10.40 5.16 5.06
C THR A 86 11.37 4.56 4.05
N THR A 87 11.77 5.31 3.02
CA THR A 87 12.80 4.90 2.07
C THR A 87 14.15 4.82 2.77
N THR A 88 14.54 5.86 3.51
CA THR A 88 15.80 5.87 4.27
C THR A 88 15.83 4.76 5.32
N LEU A 89 14.73 4.51 6.04
CA LEU A 89 14.64 3.39 6.99
C LEU A 89 14.84 2.03 6.30
N ARG A 90 14.27 1.84 5.10
CA ARG A 90 14.46 0.62 4.31
C ARG A 90 15.90 0.45 3.88
N GLU A 91 16.54 1.52 3.38
CA GLU A 91 17.95 1.50 2.97
C GLU A 91 18.91 1.20 4.11
N LYS A 92 18.57 1.64 5.33
CA LYS A 92 19.34 1.36 6.56
C LYS A 92 18.94 0.05 7.24
N ASN A 93 18.05 -0.76 6.64
CA ASN A 93 17.52 -1.99 7.22
C ASN A 93 16.90 -1.82 8.63
N ILE A 94 16.33 -0.64 8.91
CA ILE A 94 15.65 -0.36 10.18
C ILE A 94 14.19 -0.82 10.05
N ALA A 95 13.79 -1.74 10.92
CA ALA A 95 12.42 -2.25 10.94
C ALA A 95 11.42 -1.17 11.37
N TYR A 96 10.36 -1.01 10.58
CA TYR A 96 9.24 -0.13 10.90
C TYR A 96 7.89 -0.79 10.61
N ARG A 97 6.83 -0.28 11.24
CA ARG A 97 5.45 -0.73 11.07
C ARG A 97 4.51 0.47 11.00
N TRP A 98 3.45 0.35 10.22
CA TRP A 98 2.36 1.33 10.23
C TRP A 98 1.38 1.01 11.36
N GLY A 99 1.17 1.98 12.26
CA GLY A 99 0.19 1.92 13.33
C GLY A 99 -1.09 2.68 12.99
N TYR A 100 -2.20 2.25 13.59
CA TYR A 100 -3.50 2.94 13.50
C TYR A 100 -3.58 4.10 14.51
N PRO A 101 -4.26 5.22 14.18
CA PRO A 101 -4.89 5.55 12.90
C PRO A 101 -3.88 5.95 11.80
N ALA A 102 -2.92 6.82 12.12
CA ALA A 102 -1.87 7.27 11.19
C ALA A 102 -0.58 7.56 11.97
N LYS A 103 0.19 6.50 12.24
CA LYS A 103 1.47 6.59 12.97
C LYS A 103 2.50 5.67 12.32
N LEU A 104 3.76 6.09 12.32
CA LEU A 104 4.88 5.25 11.92
C LEU A 104 5.63 4.79 13.19
N LEU A 105 5.67 3.48 13.40
CA LEU A 105 6.31 2.83 14.53
C LEU A 105 7.68 2.31 14.06
N ILE A 106 8.76 2.76 14.69
CA ILE A 106 10.13 2.36 14.35
C ILE A 106 10.70 1.55 15.52
N HIS A 107 11.26 0.38 15.22
CA HIS A 107 11.96 -0.43 16.20
C HIS A 107 13.47 -0.23 16.06
N ARG A 108 14.10 0.33 17.08
CA ARG A 108 15.55 0.57 17.09
C ARG A 108 16.10 0.39 18.50
N GLU A 109 17.21 -0.34 18.64
CA GLU A 109 17.93 -0.50 19.92
C GLU A 109 17.04 -0.97 21.09
N GLY A 110 16.09 -1.87 20.80
CA GLY A 110 15.14 -2.38 21.80
C GLY A 110 14.05 -1.39 22.24
N LYS A 111 13.96 -0.21 21.61
CA LYS A 111 12.94 0.81 21.88
C LYS A 111 12.04 1.02 20.67
N MET A 112 10.76 1.27 20.97
CA MET A 112 9.76 1.64 19.98
C MET A 112 9.62 3.16 19.93
N HIS A 113 9.84 3.74 18.76
CA HIS A 113 9.67 5.16 18.51
C HIS A 113 8.43 5.41 17.65
N VAL A 114 7.68 6.47 17.96
CA VAL A 114 6.42 6.80 17.28
C VAL A 114 6.56 8.14 16.58
N ILE A 115 6.42 8.12 15.26
CA ILE A 115 6.40 9.32 14.43
C ILE A 115 4.96 9.60 14.02
N THR A 116 4.49 10.80 14.32
CA THR A 116 3.16 11.30 13.94
C THR A 116 3.22 12.39 12.88
N ASN A 117 4.34 13.06 12.68
CA ASN A 117 4.51 14.12 11.69
C ASN A 117 5.84 13.91 10.94
N ALA A 118 5.88 14.24 9.66
CA ALA A 118 7.08 14.21 8.84
C ALA A 118 8.21 15.05 9.45
N GLU A 119 7.94 16.26 9.93
CA GLU A 119 8.95 17.13 10.54
C GLU A 119 9.60 16.48 11.77
N LYS A 120 8.77 15.94 12.67
CA LYS A 120 9.26 15.22 13.86
C LYS A 120 10.10 14.00 13.46
N GLY A 121 9.67 13.27 12.43
CA GLY A 121 10.43 12.14 11.92
C GLY A 121 11.77 12.52 11.33
N LEU A 122 11.83 13.62 10.56
CA LEU A 122 13.08 14.12 9.98
C LEU A 122 14.07 14.56 11.07
N ASN A 123 13.61 15.28 12.09
CA ASN A 123 14.45 15.68 13.21
C ASN A 123 14.96 14.45 13.97
N GLN A 124 14.10 13.46 14.20
CA GLN A 124 14.50 12.22 14.86
C GLN A 124 15.55 11.43 14.05
N LEU A 125 15.46 11.41 12.71
CA LEU A 125 16.49 10.80 11.86
C LEU A 125 17.82 11.55 11.94
N LYS A 126 17.80 12.89 12.07
CA LYS A 126 19.00 13.71 12.27
C LYS A 126 19.66 13.43 13.62
N ASP A 127 18.87 13.35 14.70
CA ASP A 127 19.37 13.02 16.05
C ASP A 127 20.06 11.64 16.06
N TRP A 128 19.59 10.76 15.20
CA TRP A 128 20.12 9.42 14.97
C TRP A 128 21.36 9.36 14.07
N GLY A 129 21.82 10.49 13.53
CA GLY A 129 22.94 10.59 12.61
C GLY A 129 22.66 10.00 11.22
N ILE A 130 21.39 9.76 10.87
CA ILE A 130 21.00 9.16 9.60
C ILE A 130 20.79 10.28 8.57
N GLN A 131 21.69 10.34 7.59
CA GLN A 131 21.53 11.23 6.45
C GLN A 131 20.40 10.73 5.55
N ILE A 132 19.56 11.66 5.09
CA ILE A 132 18.47 11.35 4.16
C ILE A 132 19.08 11.22 2.77
N SER A 133 19.18 9.99 2.30
CA SER A 133 19.61 9.65 0.95
C SER A 133 18.48 9.91 -0.04
N GLY A 134 18.63 10.97 -0.82
CA GLY A 134 17.97 11.11 -2.11
C GLY A 134 16.58 11.73 -2.09
N GLU A 135 16.38 12.66 -3.03
CA GLU A 135 15.07 13.21 -3.37
C GLU A 135 14.06 12.09 -3.66
N LEU A 136 12.79 12.35 -3.37
CA LEU A 136 11.71 11.45 -3.76
C LEU A 136 11.84 11.20 -5.27
N LYS A 137 12.08 9.94 -5.67
CA LYS A 137 11.89 9.54 -7.07
C LYS A 137 10.43 9.84 -7.39
N GLN A 138 10.17 10.96 -8.06
CA GLN A 138 8.88 11.23 -8.63
C GLN A 138 8.66 10.08 -9.62
N HIS A 139 7.79 9.13 -9.29
CA HIS A 139 7.25 8.28 -10.32
C HIS A 139 6.64 9.23 -11.35
N PRO A 140 6.96 9.09 -12.65
CA PRO A 140 6.36 9.93 -13.65
C PRO A 140 4.86 9.82 -13.46
N THR A 141 4.23 10.91 -13.01
CA THR A 141 2.80 11.06 -13.16
C THR A 141 2.63 11.07 -14.66
N THR A 142 2.33 9.91 -15.27
CA THR A 142 1.94 9.84 -16.67
C THR A 142 0.57 10.49 -16.77
N THR A 143 0.53 11.81 -16.60
CA THR A 143 -0.57 12.67 -16.94
C THR A 143 -0.43 12.97 -18.43
N THR A 144 -0.34 11.93 -19.26
CA THR A 144 -0.69 12.12 -20.67
C THR A 144 -2.20 12.20 -20.68
N ARG A 145 -2.71 13.42 -20.48
CA ARG A 145 -4.13 13.72 -20.68
C ARG A 145 -4.41 13.38 -22.13
N VAL A 146 -5.02 12.23 -22.38
CA VAL A 146 -5.46 11.85 -23.73
C VAL A 146 -6.43 12.94 -24.18
N THR A 147 -5.98 13.84 -25.05
CA THR A 147 -6.82 14.78 -25.76
C THR A 147 -7.75 13.95 -26.63
N ARG A 148 -9.03 13.90 -26.24
CA ARG A 148 -10.07 13.39 -27.14
C ARG A 148 -10.36 14.50 -28.12
N ASP A 149 -10.00 14.30 -29.38
CA ASP A 149 -10.43 15.18 -30.46
C ASP A 149 -11.93 14.98 -30.65
N TRP A 150 -12.71 16.01 -30.33
CA TRP A 150 -14.16 16.03 -30.51
C TRP A 150 -14.53 16.35 -31.97
N SER A 151 -13.95 15.64 -32.94
CA SER A 151 -14.42 15.72 -34.32
C SER A 151 -15.68 14.87 -34.46
N THR A 152 -16.83 15.52 -34.21
CA THR A 152 -18.16 15.02 -34.53
C THR A 152 -18.27 14.80 -36.05
N THR A 153 -18.71 13.60 -36.47
CA THR A 153 -19.29 13.35 -37.80
C THR A 153 -20.76 13.07 -37.62
#